data_AF-A0A6P0NJW0-F1
#
_entry.id   AF-A0A6P0NJW0-F1
#
_cell.length_a   1.000
_cell.length_b   1.000
_cell.length_c   1.000
_cell.angle_alpha   90.00
_cell.angle_beta   90.00
_cell.angle_gamma   90.00
#
_symmetry.space_group_name_H-M   'P 1'
#
loop_
_entity.id
_entity.type
_entity.pdbx_description
1 polymer ?
#
loop_
_entity_poly.entity_id
_entity_poly.type
_entity_poly.pdbx_seq_one_letter_code
_entity_poly.pdbx_strand_id
1 'polypeptide(L)'
;MHKSQSNENIFISSISIAVSLSMTYNGAGGKTQEAMAKTLNFQGMSLEEINQANQDLGTLLNILNPEIKLNIANSIWAKKGISFYRSFLQVNQDFYQSQVRKINFNDPESVKIINNWVKDKTEGKIDEIIQKLSPNYVMLLLNAIYFKADWQKEFPEKSTQ
;
A
#
# COMPACT_ATOMS: atom_id res chain seq x y z
N MET A 1 -15.69 -17.79 -4.57
CA MET A 1 -16.83 -17.57 -3.66
C MET A 1 -17.16 -16.08 -3.62
N HIS A 2 -18.11 -15.61 -4.44
CA HIS A 2 -18.74 -14.31 -4.25
C HIS A 2 -19.86 -14.48 -3.22
N LYS A 3 -19.64 -13.97 -2.01
CA LYS A 3 -20.73 -13.58 -1.11
C LYS A 3 -20.36 -12.24 -0.50
N SER A 4 -20.56 -11.19 -1.27
CA SER A 4 -20.71 -9.83 -0.73
C SER A 4 -22.08 -9.31 -1.19
N GLN A 5 -22.68 -8.49 -0.33
CA GLN A 5 -24.05 -8.01 -0.40
C GLN A 5 -24.44 -7.54 -1.81
N SER A 6 -25.64 -7.95 -2.24
CA SER A 6 -26.18 -7.69 -3.57
C SER A 6 -26.37 -6.19 -3.83
N ASN A 7 -25.79 -5.70 -4.94
CA ASN A 7 -25.91 -4.38 -5.60
C ASN A 7 -24.76 -3.36 -5.47
N GLU A 8 -23.58 -3.71 -4.95
CA GLU A 8 -22.44 -2.77 -4.93
C GLU A 8 -21.40 -3.04 -6.01
N ASN A 9 -20.79 -1.96 -6.52
CA ASN A 9 -19.65 -2.03 -7.44
C ASN A 9 -18.41 -2.51 -6.68
N ILE A 10 -17.66 -3.44 -7.28
CA ILE A 10 -16.38 -3.91 -6.73
C ILE A 10 -15.26 -3.35 -7.60
N PHE A 11 -14.37 -2.57 -6.99
CA PHE A 11 -13.15 -2.09 -7.60
C PHE A 11 -11.97 -2.36 -6.66
N ILE A 12 -10.94 -3.04 -7.18
CA ILE A 12 -9.77 -3.43 -6.39
C ILE A 12 -8.48 -3.11 -7.14
N SER A 13 -7.45 -2.74 -6.39
CA SER A 13 -6.08 -2.66 -6.89
C SER A 13 -5.28 -3.85 -6.38
N SER A 14 -5.20 -4.91 -7.18
CA SER A 14 -4.45 -6.12 -6.80
C SER A 14 -2.98 -5.83 -6.54
N ILE A 15 -2.39 -4.86 -7.25
CA ILE A 15 -1.00 -4.46 -7.06
C ILE A 15 -0.80 -3.76 -5.70
N SER A 16 -1.73 -2.93 -5.26
CA SER A 16 -1.70 -2.28 -3.94
C SER A 16 -1.69 -3.29 -2.80
N ILE A 17 -2.56 -4.31 -2.91
CA ILE A 17 -2.67 -5.40 -1.94
C ILE A 17 -1.38 -6.23 -1.93
N ALA A 18 -0.89 -6.61 -3.12
CA ALA A 18 0.34 -7.38 -3.25
C ALA A 18 1.53 -6.65 -2.62
N VAL A 19 1.74 -5.37 -2.93
CA VAL A 19 2.83 -4.56 -2.38
C VAL A 19 2.75 -4.47 -0.85
N SER A 20 1.57 -4.22 -0.28
CA SER A 20 1.38 -4.15 1.17
C SER A 20 1.72 -5.47 1.87
N LEU A 21 1.33 -6.59 1.25
CA LEU A 21 1.62 -7.92 1.76
C LEU A 21 3.09 -8.31 1.56
N SER A 22 3.75 -7.88 0.48
CA SER A 22 5.19 -8.06 0.27
C SER A 22 6.03 -7.28 1.29
N MET A 23 5.63 -6.05 1.62
CA MET A 23 6.23 -5.29 2.73
C MET A 23 6.13 -6.06 4.06
N THR A 24 4.96 -6.62 4.33
CA THR A 24 4.69 -7.43 5.53
C THR A 24 5.49 -8.75 5.52
N TYR A 25 5.63 -9.37 4.35
CA TYR A 25 6.31 -10.66 4.14
C TYR A 25 7.77 -10.62 4.58
N ASN A 26 8.44 -9.47 4.44
CA ASN A 26 9.80 -9.24 4.91
C ASN A 26 10.00 -9.39 6.43
N GLY A 27 8.91 -9.32 7.21
CA GLY A 27 8.92 -9.53 8.66
C GLY A 27 8.36 -10.88 9.09
N ALA A 28 7.87 -11.70 8.15
CA ALA A 28 7.25 -12.99 8.45
C ALA A 28 8.31 -14.10 8.58
N GLY A 29 8.04 -15.09 9.43
CA GLY A 29 8.88 -16.29 9.58
C GLY A 29 8.06 -17.56 9.76
N GLY A 30 8.68 -18.71 9.49
CA GLY A 30 8.08 -20.04 9.66
C GLY A 30 6.74 -20.19 8.92
N LYS A 31 5.75 -20.80 9.58
CA LYS A 31 4.43 -21.08 9.00
C LYS A 31 3.70 -19.84 8.48
N THR A 32 3.91 -18.68 9.10
CA THR A 32 3.31 -17.42 8.63
C THR A 32 3.90 -17.02 7.29
N GLN A 33 5.23 -17.11 7.15
CA GLN A 33 5.91 -16.83 5.88
C GLN A 33 5.48 -17.84 4.81
N GLU A 34 5.42 -19.13 5.13
CA GLU A 34 4.97 -20.17 4.20
C GLU A 34 3.55 -19.93 3.67
N ALA A 35 2.62 -19.56 4.56
CA ALA A 35 1.25 -19.25 4.18
C ALA A 35 1.17 -18.02 3.26
N MET A 36 1.89 -16.95 3.60
CA MET A 36 1.97 -15.75 2.77
C MET A 36 2.59 -16.06 1.40
N ALA A 37 3.67 -16.84 1.37
CA ALA A 37 4.33 -17.23 0.12
C ALA A 37 3.41 -18.02 -0.79
N LYS A 38 2.60 -18.93 -0.23
CA LYS A 38 1.58 -19.65 -1.00
C LYS A 38 0.50 -18.71 -1.53
N THR A 39 0.00 -17.78 -0.72
CA THR A 39 -1.05 -16.83 -1.14
C THR A 39 -0.59 -15.86 -2.21
N LEU A 40 0.66 -15.40 -2.13
CA LEU A 40 1.26 -14.42 -3.05
C LEU A 40 1.99 -15.07 -4.24
N ASN A 41 2.02 -16.40 -4.32
CA ASN A 41 2.81 -17.17 -5.28
C ASN A 41 4.32 -16.86 -5.23
N PHE A 42 4.88 -16.69 -4.03
CA PHE A 42 6.31 -16.46 -3.79
C PHE A 42 7.13 -17.74 -3.56
N GLN A 43 6.51 -18.90 -3.70
CA GLN A 43 7.17 -20.18 -3.44
C GLN A 43 8.33 -20.40 -4.40
N GLY A 44 9.50 -20.73 -3.86
CA GLY A 44 10.72 -20.94 -4.66
C GLY A 44 11.49 -19.66 -5.00
N MET A 45 11.01 -18.48 -4.61
CA MET A 45 11.73 -17.21 -4.76
C MET A 45 12.36 -16.79 -3.43
N SER A 46 13.54 -16.18 -3.50
CA SER A 46 14.19 -15.52 -2.37
C SER A 46 13.52 -14.19 -2.06
N LEU A 47 13.69 -13.71 -0.81
CA LEU A 47 13.22 -12.38 -0.41
C LEU A 47 13.82 -11.27 -1.26
N GLU A 48 15.09 -11.40 -1.66
CA GLU A 48 15.79 -10.43 -2.48
C GLU A 48 15.17 -10.33 -3.88
N GLU A 49 14.91 -11.47 -4.54
CA GLU A 49 14.25 -11.50 -5.85
C GLU A 49 12.85 -10.86 -5.79
N ILE A 50 12.07 -11.17 -4.76
CA ILE A 50 10.74 -10.59 -4.55
C ILE A 50 10.82 -9.07 -4.35
N ASN A 51 11.74 -8.62 -3.50
CA ASN A 51 11.91 -7.19 -3.22
C ASN A 51 12.40 -6.42 -4.44
N GLN A 52 13.37 -6.96 -5.19
CA GLN A 52 13.87 -6.36 -6.41
C GLN A 52 12.78 -6.26 -7.47
N ALA A 53 12.01 -7.33 -7.68
CA ALA A 53 10.90 -7.33 -8.64
C ALA A 53 9.83 -6.27 -8.29
N ASN A 54 9.51 -6.07 -7.00
CA ASN A 54 8.58 -5.03 -6.59
C ASN A 54 9.15 -3.61 -6.79
N GLN A 55 10.46 -3.42 -6.53
CA GLN A 55 11.13 -2.14 -6.76
C GLN A 55 11.18 -1.79 -8.25
N ASP A 56 11.51 -2.77 -9.10
CA ASP A 56 11.56 -2.62 -10.56
C ASP A 56 10.16 -2.28 -11.11
N LEU A 57 9.12 -2.97 -10.61
CA LEU A 57 7.74 -2.68 -10.99
C LEU A 57 7.32 -1.26 -10.58
N GLY A 58 7.65 -0.84 -9.35
CA GLY A 58 7.36 0.51 -8.89
C GLY A 58 8.09 1.58 -9.72
N THR A 59 9.35 1.32 -10.08
CA THR A 59 10.15 2.21 -10.93
C THR A 59 9.55 2.30 -12.33
N LEU A 60 9.25 1.16 -12.95
CA LEU A 60 8.64 1.08 -14.28
C LEU A 60 7.33 1.88 -14.31
N LEU A 61 6.44 1.62 -13.36
CA LEU A 61 5.14 2.28 -13.26
C LEU A 61 5.25 3.81 -13.18
N ASN A 62 6.27 4.33 -12.50
CA ASN A 62 6.50 5.76 -12.39
C ASN A 62 7.09 6.42 -13.66
N ILE A 63 7.73 5.66 -14.57
CA ILE A 63 8.39 6.20 -15.76
C ILE A 63 7.67 5.91 -17.08
N LEU A 64 6.65 5.05 -17.07
CA LEU A 64 6.03 4.51 -18.29
C LEU A 64 5.41 5.57 -19.21
N ASN A 65 4.77 6.61 -18.67
CA ASN A 65 4.20 7.67 -19.49
C ASN A 65 4.06 8.99 -18.70
N PRO A 66 4.71 10.09 -19.13
CA PRO A 66 4.59 11.40 -18.47
C PRO A 66 3.17 12.00 -18.52
N GLU A 67 2.31 11.55 -19.44
CA GLU A 67 0.91 11.97 -19.55
C GLU A 67 0.01 11.25 -18.51
N ILE A 68 0.51 10.18 -17.90
CA ILE A 68 -0.21 9.44 -16.85
C ILE A 68 0.23 9.94 -15.49
N LYS A 69 -0.71 10.44 -14.69
CA LYS A 69 -0.48 10.73 -13.29
C LYS A 69 -0.72 9.47 -12.47
N LEU A 70 0.35 8.73 -12.18
CA LEU A 70 0.36 7.60 -11.27
C LEU A 70 1.17 7.96 -10.02
N ASN A 71 0.58 7.72 -8.85
CA ASN A 71 1.27 7.84 -7.57
C ASN A 71 1.09 6.55 -6.78
N ILE A 72 2.19 5.92 -6.41
CA ILE A 72 2.21 4.74 -5.55
C ILE A 72 3.04 5.09 -4.32
N ALA A 73 2.40 5.10 -3.17
CA ALA A 73 3.03 5.48 -1.92
C ALA A 73 2.86 4.39 -0.87
N ASN A 74 3.94 4.12 -0.14
CA ASN A 74 3.98 3.13 0.93
C ASN A 74 4.31 3.81 2.26
N SER A 75 3.72 3.32 3.36
CA SER A 75 4.10 3.75 4.69
C SER A 75 4.00 2.64 5.74
N ILE A 76 4.86 2.75 6.75
CA ILE A 76 4.85 1.95 7.97
C ILE A 76 4.67 2.90 9.16
N TRP A 77 3.55 2.72 9.87
CA TRP A 77 3.24 3.43 11.11
C TRP A 77 3.46 2.49 12.28
N ALA A 78 4.55 2.70 13.00
CA ALA A 78 5.02 1.84 14.07
C ALA A 78 4.66 2.40 15.45
N LYS A 79 4.29 1.54 16.42
CA LYS A 79 3.96 1.98 17.77
C LYS A 79 5.17 2.61 18.45
N LYS A 80 5.02 3.85 18.92
CA LYS A 80 6.01 4.53 19.76
C LYS A 80 6.22 3.74 21.06
N GLY A 81 7.49 3.62 21.48
CA GLY A 81 7.88 2.85 22.67
C GLY A 81 8.16 1.37 22.40
N ILE A 82 7.96 0.87 21.17
CA ILE A 82 8.36 -0.47 20.75
C ILE A 82 9.59 -0.37 19.84
N SER A 83 10.54 -1.29 20.04
CA SER A 83 11.69 -1.46 19.17
C SER A 83 11.36 -2.45 18.06
N PHE A 84 11.70 -2.08 16.83
CA PHE A 84 11.54 -2.90 15.63
C PHE A 84 12.91 -3.24 15.06
N TYR A 85 13.02 -4.39 14.40
CA TYR A 85 14.24 -4.77 13.72
C TYR A 85 14.59 -3.73 12.65
N ARG A 86 15.81 -3.19 12.73
CA ARG A 86 16.29 -2.19 11.77
C ARG A 86 16.31 -2.75 10.35
N SER A 87 16.70 -4.01 10.18
CA SER A 87 16.70 -4.70 8.88
C SER A 87 15.33 -4.69 8.21
N PHE A 88 14.26 -4.96 8.96
CA PHE A 88 12.89 -4.93 8.45
C PHE A 88 12.47 -3.52 8.00
N LEU A 89 12.79 -2.48 8.78
CA LEU A 89 12.47 -1.11 8.39
C LEU A 89 13.28 -0.68 7.16
N GLN A 90 14.57 -1.03 7.14
CA GLN A 90 15.50 -0.66 6.07
C GLN A 90 15.08 -1.30 4.73
N VAL A 91 14.77 -2.60 4.71
CA VAL A 91 14.36 -3.26 3.45
C VAL A 91 13.07 -2.66 2.88
N ASN A 92 12.16 -2.22 3.75
CA ASN A 92 10.94 -1.54 3.34
C ASN A 92 11.19 -0.12 2.82
N GLN A 93 12.18 0.59 3.37
CA GLN A 93 12.60 1.89 2.86
C GLN A 93 13.30 1.76 1.50
N ASP A 94 14.18 0.77 1.35
CA ASP A 94 15.02 0.64 0.17
C ASP A 94 14.24 0.13 -1.06
N PHE A 95 13.46 -0.94 -0.89
CA PHE A 95 12.79 -1.60 -2.02
C PHE A 95 11.37 -1.09 -2.27
N TYR A 96 10.69 -0.56 -1.25
CA TYR A 96 9.31 -0.11 -1.35
C TYR A 96 9.14 1.40 -1.16
N GLN A 97 10.24 2.14 -0.96
CA GLN A 97 10.23 3.59 -0.70
C GLN A 97 9.28 3.96 0.45
N SER A 98 9.14 3.06 1.43
CA SER A 98 8.14 3.19 2.47
C SER A 98 8.51 4.27 3.47
N GLN A 99 7.59 5.19 3.73
CA GLN A 99 7.76 6.17 4.80
C GLN A 99 7.56 5.48 6.16
N VAL A 100 8.60 5.45 6.98
CA VAL A 100 8.53 4.89 8.34
C VAL A 100 8.31 6.01 9.35
N ARG A 101 7.26 5.92 10.16
CA ARG A 101 6.99 6.85 11.26
C ARG A 101 6.62 6.10 12.53
N LYS A 102 7.13 6.58 13.67
CA LYS A 102 6.69 6.12 15.00
C LYS A 102 5.57 7.04 15.50
N ILE A 103 4.42 6.47 15.84
CA ILE A 103 3.23 7.21 16.29
C ILE A 103 2.67 6.64 17.60
N ASN A 104 1.92 7.46 18.32
CA ASN A 104 1.20 7.03 19.51
C ASN A 104 -0.22 6.60 19.12
N PHE A 105 -0.49 5.29 19.09
CA PHE A 105 -1.81 4.76 18.73
C PHE A 105 -2.94 5.15 19.72
N ASN A 106 -2.59 5.66 20.91
CA ASN A 106 -3.57 6.21 21.87
C ASN A 106 -3.89 7.68 21.62
N ASP A 107 -3.11 8.36 20.77
CA ASP A 107 -3.31 9.78 20.44
C ASP A 107 -4.33 9.91 19.29
N PRO A 108 -5.48 10.57 19.49
CA PRO A 108 -6.46 10.82 18.44
C PRO A 108 -5.86 11.54 17.22
N GLU A 109 -4.81 12.36 17.40
CA GLU A 109 -4.14 13.04 16.28
C GLU A 109 -3.43 12.05 15.33
N SER A 110 -3.08 10.85 15.80
CA SER A 110 -2.49 9.81 14.94
C SER A 110 -3.46 9.38 13.83
N VAL A 111 -4.77 9.39 14.07
CA VAL A 111 -5.78 9.10 13.03
C VAL A 111 -5.71 10.16 11.93
N LYS A 112 -5.68 11.43 12.31
CA LYS A 112 -5.59 12.55 11.37
C LYS A 112 -4.28 12.52 10.58
N ILE A 113 -3.16 12.21 11.22
CA ILE A 113 -1.85 12.09 10.56
C ILE A 113 -1.89 11.04 9.45
N ILE A 114 -2.47 9.86 9.72
CA ILE A 114 -2.57 8.78 8.74
C ILE A 114 -3.52 9.15 7.60
N ASN A 115 -4.72 9.65 7.92
CA ASN A 115 -5.69 10.03 6.89
C ASN A 115 -5.19 11.19 6.03
N ASN A 116 -4.51 12.19 6.60
CA ASN A 116 -3.90 13.28 5.84
C ASN A 116 -2.79 12.75 4.91
N TRP A 117 -2.00 11.78 5.35
CA TRP A 117 -1.02 11.14 4.48
C TRP A 117 -1.70 10.43 3.31
N VAL A 118 -2.76 9.64 3.56
CA VAL A 118 -3.51 8.97 2.48
C VAL A 118 -4.14 9.99 1.53
N LYS A 119 -4.76 11.04 2.06
CA LYS A 119 -5.39 12.11 1.27
C LYS A 119 -4.37 12.80 0.36
N ASP A 120 -3.20 13.13 0.88
CA ASP A 120 -2.08 13.69 0.10
C ASP A 120 -1.65 12.73 -1.01
N LYS A 121 -1.40 11.45 -0.67
CA LYS A 121 -0.95 10.44 -1.66
C LYS A 121 -2.00 10.06 -2.68
N THR A 122 -3.26 10.41 -2.44
CA THR A 122 -4.37 10.08 -3.32
C THR A 122 -4.99 11.29 -4.01
N GLU A 123 -4.32 12.45 -4.00
CA GLU A 123 -4.80 13.68 -4.63
C GLU A 123 -6.20 14.09 -4.13
N GLY A 124 -6.45 13.86 -2.84
CA GLY A 124 -7.73 14.15 -2.20
C GLY A 124 -8.86 13.17 -2.54
N LYS A 125 -8.60 12.05 -3.23
CA LYS A 125 -9.65 11.09 -3.62
C LYS A 125 -10.03 10.10 -2.51
N ILE A 126 -9.12 9.84 -1.57
CA ILE A 126 -9.42 9.06 -0.37
C ILE A 126 -9.23 9.98 0.84
N ASP A 127 -10.34 10.49 1.36
CA ASP A 127 -10.35 11.39 2.51
C ASP A 127 -10.04 10.66 3.83
N GLU A 128 -10.52 9.44 3.96
CA GLU A 128 -10.44 8.67 5.20
C GLU A 128 -10.28 7.18 4.90
N ILE A 129 -9.25 6.58 5.50
CA ILE A 129 -9.00 5.12 5.44
C ILE A 129 -9.24 4.45 6.80
N ILE A 130 -9.09 5.20 7.89
CA ILE A 130 -9.20 4.70 9.26
C ILE A 130 -9.98 5.71 10.10
N GLN A 131 -11.03 5.24 10.76
CA GLN A 131 -11.84 6.05 11.70
C GLN A 131 -11.28 6.05 13.12
N LYS A 132 -10.65 4.95 13.52
CA LYS A 132 -10.10 4.79 14.88
C LYS A 132 -8.89 3.88 14.87
N LEU A 133 -7.94 4.19 15.75
CA LEU A 133 -6.80 3.33 16.01
C LEU A 133 -7.05 2.54 17.29
N SER A 134 -6.73 1.24 17.26
CA SER A 134 -6.74 0.43 18.47
C SER A 134 -5.43 0.64 19.24
N PRO A 135 -5.48 0.84 20.57
CA PRO A 135 -4.30 0.82 21.43
C PRO A 135 -3.42 -0.42 21.29
N ASN A 136 -4.03 -1.54 20.87
CA ASN A 136 -3.37 -2.83 20.70
C ASN A 136 -2.62 -2.96 19.37
N TYR A 137 -2.79 -2.02 18.43
CA TYR A 137 -2.01 -2.03 17.21
C TYR A 137 -0.52 -1.83 17.51
N VAL A 138 0.31 -2.64 16.87
CA VAL A 138 1.77 -2.56 16.98
C VAL A 138 2.36 -1.89 15.75
N MET A 139 1.76 -2.12 14.57
CA MET A 139 2.19 -1.58 13.30
C MET A 139 1.02 -1.51 12.32
N LEU A 140 1.00 -0.49 11.46
CA LEU A 140 0.17 -0.44 10.26
C LEU A 140 1.08 -0.31 9.04
N LEU A 141 0.85 -1.14 8.04
CA LEU A 141 1.46 -1.01 6.72
C LEU A 141 0.37 -0.57 5.75
N LEU A 142 0.61 0.54 5.05
CA LEU A 142 -0.36 1.11 4.12
C LEU A 142 0.30 1.28 2.76
N ASN A 143 -0.44 0.93 1.72
CA ASN A 143 -0.18 1.33 0.35
C ASN A 143 -1.33 2.21 -0.13
N ALA A 144 -1.02 3.33 -0.77
CA ALA A 144 -1.96 4.24 -1.39
C ALA A 144 -1.61 4.39 -2.87
N ILE A 145 -2.59 4.14 -3.76
CA ILE A 145 -2.42 4.28 -5.20
C ILE A 145 -3.44 5.27 -5.74
N TYR A 146 -2.95 6.23 -6.54
CA TYR A 146 -3.76 7.12 -7.34
C TYR A 146 -3.37 7.02 -8.80
N PHE A 147 -4.37 6.86 -9.65
CA PHE A 147 -4.20 6.79 -11.10
C PHE A 147 -5.16 7.77 -11.77
N LYS A 148 -4.62 8.62 -12.65
CA LYS A 148 -5.37 9.46 -13.56
C LYS A 148 -4.65 9.49 -14.90
N ALA A 149 -5.39 9.24 -15.97
CA ALA A 149 -4.92 9.35 -17.34
C ALA A 149 -6.06 9.92 -18.20
N ASP A 150 -5.70 10.64 -19.24
CA ASP A 150 -6.64 11.09 -20.26
C ASP A 150 -6.88 9.96 -21.28
N TRP A 151 -8.04 9.97 -21.93
CA TRP A 151 -8.32 9.01 -22.99
C TRP A 151 -7.45 9.33 -24.20
N GLN A 152 -6.86 8.32 -24.85
CA GLN A 152 -6.14 8.52 -26.12
C GLN A 152 -7.05 9.15 -27.20
N LYS A 153 -8.35 8.83 -27.17
CA LYS A 153 -9.38 9.48 -27.96
C LYS A 153 -10.55 9.82 -27.04
N GLU A 154 -10.70 11.09 -26.72
CA GLU A 154 -11.76 11.57 -25.83
C GLU A 154 -13.16 11.41 -26.43
N PHE A 155 -14.13 11.25 -25.55
CA PHE A 155 -15.54 11.25 -25.90
C PHE A 155 -16.03 12.71 -25.94
N PRO A 156 -16.75 13.14 -27.00
CA PRO A 156 -17.34 14.47 -27.02
C PRO A 156 -18.31 14.64 -25.85
N GLU A 157 -18.14 15.68 -25.03
CA GLU A 157 -19.00 15.93 -23.85
C GLU A 157 -20.49 15.97 -24.21
N LYS A 158 -20.82 16.58 -25.36
CA LYS A 158 -22.19 16.67 -25.92
C LYS A 158 -22.83 15.33 -26.28
N SER A 159 -22.09 14.23 -26.19
CA SER A 159 -22.57 12.87 -26.49
C SER A 159 -22.84 12.04 -25.22
N THR A 160 -22.53 12.56 -24.03
CA THR A 160 -22.94 11.96 -22.75
C THR A 160 -24.38 12.37 -22.43
N GLN A 161 -25.24 11.41 -22.04
CA GLN A 161 -26.65 11.63 -21.67
C GLN A 161 -26.84 11.66 -20.16
#